data_AF-A0AAD4FDD8-F1
#
_entry.id   AF-A0AAD4FDD8-F1
#
_cell.length_a   1.000
_cell.length_b   1.000
_cell.length_c   1.000
_cell.angle_alpha   90.00
_cell.angle_beta   90.00
_cell.angle_gamma   90.00
#
_symmetry.space_group_name_H-M   'P 1'
#
loop_
_entity.id
_entity.type
_entity.pdbx_description
1 polymer ?
#
loop_
_entity_poly.entity_id
_entity_poly.type
_entity_poly.pdbx_seq_one_letter_code
_entity_poly.pdbx_strand_id
1 'polypeptide(L)'
;MTLAQQNSGLAIHGDNLILLEVNDNWSNGTWHSQQPEPIDYQLYANKFCLPNEVGSWTEKQGCKIGALPQYIVNTTEEADVAVAMKWATNRNIRIIVKGTGQDLNGRSSGASSLSIWTHNFRNLTRNTAWRAANVSSPAEDVFIVGFWPKIGQRPQIRDRSRPECRSRRLHPRRMPQSGISSGPANDFCDANRTRPCRQRGPEPRLLLGAGAGQYSVVTEYMIKHHPAPRNVIMASVQTKSSGRMNASMEASWSAIATWLSALPDLIDAGLASAATVAAGSTAPKFLPEISVSNGPFTGIALNRVFWASNTTPDAVEALVQPILSKLLATNTNNTSTNTSLISTSMTT
;
A
#
# COMPACT_ATOMS: atom_id res chain seq x y z
N MET A 1 -3.75 12.12 -25.46
CA MET A 1 -3.72 10.66 -25.57
C MET A 1 -2.53 10.18 -26.40
N THR A 2 -1.61 9.44 -25.77
CA THR A 2 -0.57 8.65 -26.48
C THR A 2 -0.91 7.18 -26.30
N LEU A 3 -1.04 6.46 -27.41
CA LEU A 3 -1.26 5.00 -27.44
C LEU A 3 0.06 4.34 -27.82
N ALA A 4 0.59 3.51 -26.94
CA ALA A 4 1.74 2.66 -27.24
C ALA A 4 1.25 1.22 -27.42
N GLN A 5 1.66 0.58 -28.51
CA GLN A 5 1.60 -0.88 -28.59
C GLN A 5 2.71 -1.42 -27.70
N GLN A 6 2.38 -2.35 -26.80
CA GLN A 6 3.42 -3.13 -26.16
C GLN A 6 4.12 -3.94 -27.25
N ASN A 7 5.40 -3.67 -27.45
CA ASN A 7 6.30 -4.72 -27.90
C ASN A 7 6.60 -5.61 -26.70
N SER A 8 7.05 -6.84 -26.94
CA SER A 8 7.34 -7.84 -25.90
C SER A 8 8.19 -7.28 -24.75
N GLY A 9 7.55 -6.67 -23.74
CA GLY A 9 8.18 -6.09 -22.54
C GLY A 9 9.21 -4.98 -22.79
N LEU A 10 9.79 -4.50 -21.69
CA LEU A 10 11.13 -3.90 -21.62
C LEU A 10 12.22 -4.92 -22.04
N ALA A 11 11.96 -5.76 -23.05
CA ALA A 11 12.89 -6.77 -23.50
C ALA A 11 13.95 -6.15 -24.38
N ILE A 12 15.13 -5.97 -23.78
CA ILE A 12 16.31 -6.78 -24.09
C ILE A 12 16.51 -6.98 -25.61
N HIS A 13 16.47 -5.88 -26.37
CA HIS A 13 17.03 -5.82 -27.71
C HIS A 13 17.90 -4.57 -27.77
N GLY A 14 19.22 -4.75 -27.67
CA GLY A 14 20.18 -3.78 -28.18
C GLY A 14 21.32 -3.39 -27.25
N ASP A 15 21.03 -3.01 -26.00
CA ASP A 15 22.01 -2.26 -25.21
C ASP A 15 22.27 -2.87 -23.82
N ASN A 16 23.52 -3.31 -23.58
CA ASN A 16 23.97 -3.86 -22.29
C ASN A 16 23.73 -2.91 -21.09
N LEU A 17 23.69 -1.59 -21.33
CA LEU A 17 23.42 -0.59 -20.29
C LEU A 17 21.97 -0.64 -19.79
N ILE A 18 21.01 -0.93 -20.68
CA ILE A 18 19.58 -1.03 -20.32
C ILE A 18 19.35 -2.31 -19.49
N LEU A 19 20.07 -3.39 -19.79
CA LEU A 19 19.96 -4.65 -19.04
C LEU A 19 20.42 -4.50 -17.59
N LEU A 20 21.54 -3.80 -17.35
CA LEU A 20 22.06 -3.57 -16.01
C LEU A 20 21.09 -2.76 -15.15
N GLU A 21 20.52 -1.68 -15.71
CA GLU A 21 19.52 -0.88 -14.99
C GLU A 21 18.28 -1.71 -14.61
N VAL A 22 17.81 -2.55 -15.53
CA VAL A 22 16.65 -3.43 -15.30
C VAL A 22 16.95 -4.47 -14.23
N ASN A 23 18.14 -5.10 -14.25
CA ASN A 23 18.55 -6.07 -13.23
C ASN A 23 18.63 -5.42 -11.84
N ASP A 24 19.33 -4.29 -11.73
CA ASP A 24 19.56 -3.60 -10.47
C ASP A 24 18.26 -3.11 -9.83
N ASN A 25 17.31 -2.64 -10.64
CA ASN A 25 16.04 -2.11 -10.17
C ASN A 25 14.89 -3.12 -10.16
N TRP A 26 15.10 -4.38 -10.58
CA TRP A 26 14.00 -5.33 -10.74
C TRP A 26 13.23 -5.60 -9.45
N SER A 27 13.90 -5.51 -8.30
CA SER A 27 13.27 -5.68 -6.98
C SER A 27 12.59 -4.41 -6.44
N ASN A 28 12.69 -3.29 -7.15
CA ASN A 28 12.18 -1.99 -6.71
C ASN A 28 10.79 -1.70 -7.28
N GLY A 29 9.75 -1.86 -6.46
CA GLY A 29 8.37 -1.56 -6.84
C GLY A 29 8.11 -0.09 -7.23
N THR A 30 8.93 0.85 -6.75
CA THR A 30 8.84 2.25 -7.18
C THR A 30 9.29 2.39 -8.64
N TRP A 31 10.36 1.70 -9.02
CA TRP A 31 10.83 1.69 -10.41
C TRP A 31 9.78 1.05 -11.33
N HIS A 32 9.22 -0.11 -10.97
CA HIS A 32 8.13 -0.75 -11.73
C HIS A 32 6.92 0.18 -11.91
N SER A 33 6.58 0.97 -10.89
CA SER A 33 5.45 1.88 -10.96
C SER A 33 5.57 3.01 -11.99
N GLN A 34 6.81 3.41 -12.29
CA GLN A 34 7.10 4.49 -13.25
C GLN A 34 7.03 4.00 -14.69
N GLN A 35 7.09 2.68 -14.90
CA GLN A 35 7.03 2.06 -16.21
C GLN A 35 5.58 1.73 -16.58
N PRO A 36 5.15 1.97 -17.83
CA PRO A 36 3.80 1.62 -18.27
C PRO A 36 3.55 0.11 -18.35
N GLU A 37 4.57 -0.68 -18.70
CA GLU A 37 4.45 -2.09 -19.07
C GLU A 37 4.41 -3.09 -17.90
N PRO A 38 5.37 -3.05 -16.94
CA PRO A 38 5.49 -4.11 -15.96
C PRO A 38 4.49 -3.95 -14.79
N ILE A 39 4.37 -5.05 -14.06
CA ILE A 39 3.66 -5.19 -12.78
C ILE A 39 4.61 -5.84 -11.77
N ASP A 40 4.46 -5.56 -10.48
CA ASP A 40 5.40 -6.07 -9.47
C ASP A 40 5.33 -7.61 -9.37
N TYR A 41 4.13 -8.17 -9.51
CA TYR A 41 3.88 -9.61 -9.39
C TYR A 41 3.87 -10.30 -10.75
N GLN A 42 5.06 -10.56 -11.27
CA GLN A 42 5.32 -11.13 -12.61
C GLN A 42 4.71 -12.52 -12.86
N LEU A 43 4.24 -13.21 -11.82
CA LEU A 43 3.41 -14.41 -11.97
C LEU A 43 2.18 -14.13 -12.85
N TYR A 44 1.55 -12.96 -12.71
CA TYR A 44 0.40 -12.53 -13.50
C TYR A 44 0.76 -11.94 -14.87
N ALA A 45 2.04 -11.92 -15.22
CA ALA A 45 2.56 -11.64 -16.56
C ALA A 45 3.04 -12.92 -17.27
N ASN A 46 2.86 -14.09 -16.64
CA ASN A 46 3.34 -15.39 -17.11
C ASN A 46 4.89 -15.49 -17.26
N LYS A 47 5.63 -14.62 -16.56
CA LYS A 47 7.11 -14.67 -16.41
C LYS A 47 7.92 -14.77 -17.72
N PHE A 48 7.36 -14.38 -18.87
CA PHE A 48 8.03 -14.55 -20.16
C PHE A 48 9.21 -13.60 -20.39
N CYS A 49 9.27 -12.50 -19.64
CA CYS A 49 10.23 -11.41 -19.85
C CYS A 49 10.87 -11.02 -18.53
N LEU A 50 11.37 -12.02 -17.81
CA LEU A 50 12.15 -11.81 -16.59
C LEU A 50 13.62 -11.54 -16.95
N PRO A 51 14.33 -10.70 -16.19
CA PRO A 51 15.75 -10.52 -16.36
C PRO A 51 16.52 -11.78 -15.95
N ASN A 52 17.71 -11.96 -16.54
CA ASN A 52 18.52 -13.18 -16.45
C ASN A 52 18.92 -13.56 -15.01
N GLU A 53 19.06 -12.56 -14.13
CA GLU A 53 19.47 -12.78 -12.73
C GLU A 53 18.30 -13.21 -11.84
N VAL A 54 17.06 -12.97 -12.27
CA VAL A 54 15.84 -13.21 -11.47
C VAL A 54 15.03 -14.39 -12.02
N GLY A 55 15.13 -14.67 -13.32
CA GLY A 55 14.42 -15.75 -13.99
C GLY A 55 15.33 -16.62 -14.84
N SER A 56 14.86 -17.82 -15.17
CA SER A 56 15.54 -18.75 -16.09
C SER A 56 15.37 -18.35 -17.57
N TRP A 57 15.29 -17.05 -17.87
CA TRP A 57 15.15 -16.60 -19.25
C TRP A 57 16.35 -17.09 -20.06
N THR A 58 16.07 -17.65 -21.23
CA THR A 58 17.08 -17.99 -22.23
C THR A 58 16.71 -17.30 -23.52
N GLU A 59 17.71 -16.90 -24.30
CA GLU A 59 17.51 -16.26 -25.60
C GLU A 59 16.59 -17.12 -26.52
N LYS A 60 16.65 -18.44 -26.37
CA LYS A 60 15.78 -19.41 -27.07
C LYS A 60 14.31 -19.36 -26.66
N GLN A 61 14.00 -18.97 -25.43
CA GLN A 61 12.62 -18.83 -24.93
C GLN A 61 11.95 -17.60 -25.55
N GLY A 62 12.74 -16.56 -25.86
CA GLY A 62 12.26 -15.27 -26.34
C GLY A 62 11.43 -14.53 -25.29
N CYS A 63 11.23 -13.21 -25.47
CA CYS A 63 10.25 -12.48 -24.67
C CYS A 63 8.90 -12.42 -25.39
N LYS A 64 7.83 -12.65 -24.64
CA LYS A 64 6.43 -12.59 -25.11
C LYS A 64 5.62 -11.74 -24.13
N ILE A 65 4.71 -10.93 -24.67
CA ILE A 65 3.78 -10.11 -23.87
C ILE A 65 3.00 -10.96 -22.86
N GLY A 66 2.56 -12.15 -23.27
CA GLY A 66 1.88 -13.09 -22.38
C GLY A 66 0.58 -12.52 -21.82
N ALA A 67 0.51 -12.44 -20.49
CA ALA A 67 -0.66 -11.95 -19.77
C ALA A 67 -0.70 -10.42 -19.60
N LEU A 68 0.30 -9.69 -20.11
CA LEU A 68 0.31 -8.23 -20.12
C LEU A 68 -0.62 -7.64 -21.20
N PRO A 69 -1.05 -6.37 -21.05
CA PRO A 69 -1.89 -5.66 -22.02
C PRO A 69 -1.18 -5.43 -23.36
N GLN A 70 -1.87 -5.66 -24.49
CA GLN A 70 -1.29 -5.46 -25.83
C GLN A 70 -1.05 -3.98 -26.16
N TYR A 71 -1.87 -3.10 -25.59
CA TYR A 71 -1.78 -1.66 -25.80
C TYR A 71 -1.91 -0.93 -24.48
N ILE A 72 -1.23 0.20 -24.36
CA ILE A 72 -1.25 1.04 -23.17
C ILE A 72 -1.57 2.47 -23.59
N VAL A 73 -2.56 3.04 -22.92
CA VAL A 73 -2.91 4.45 -23.00
C VAL A 73 -2.24 5.17 -21.85
N ASN A 74 -1.33 6.07 -22.17
CA ASN A 74 -0.82 7.02 -21.18
C ASN A 74 -1.87 8.13 -20.99
N THR A 75 -2.52 8.17 -19.83
CA THR A 75 -3.58 9.15 -19.51
C THR A 75 -3.08 10.23 -18.57
N THR A 76 -3.28 11.49 -18.94
CA THR A 76 -2.96 12.67 -18.11
C THR A 76 -4.21 13.46 -17.71
N GLU A 77 -5.31 13.27 -18.45
CA GLU A 77 -6.59 13.95 -18.21
C GLU A 77 -7.76 12.96 -18.30
N GLU A 78 -8.90 13.33 -17.70
CA GLU A 78 -10.11 12.50 -17.66
C GLU A 78 -10.67 12.23 -19.07
N ALA A 79 -10.44 13.16 -20.01
CA ALA A 79 -10.83 13.01 -21.41
C ALA A 79 -10.12 11.85 -22.10
N ASP A 80 -8.84 11.59 -21.77
CA ASP A 80 -8.11 10.46 -22.35
C ASP A 80 -8.76 9.14 -21.94
N VAL A 81 -9.16 9.01 -20.67
CA VAL A 81 -9.85 7.81 -20.16
C VAL A 81 -11.17 7.60 -20.90
N ALA A 82 -11.99 8.64 -21.06
CA ALA A 82 -13.26 8.56 -21.75
C ALA A 82 -13.11 8.12 -23.22
N VAL A 83 -12.10 8.67 -23.93
CA VAL A 83 -11.80 8.29 -25.31
C VAL A 83 -11.32 6.84 -25.39
N ALA A 84 -10.45 6.40 -24.48
CA ALA A 84 -9.91 5.04 -24.45
C ALA A 84 -11.01 4.02 -24.21
N MET A 85 -11.87 4.28 -23.21
CA MET A 85 -13.02 3.43 -22.88
C MET A 85 -13.96 3.28 -24.07
N LYS A 86 -14.31 4.40 -24.72
CA LYS A 86 -15.18 4.39 -25.92
C LYS A 86 -14.53 3.64 -27.08
N TRP A 87 -13.25 3.87 -27.34
CA TRP A 87 -12.51 3.22 -28.42
C TRP A 87 -12.45 1.70 -28.25
N ALA A 88 -12.17 1.22 -27.04
CA ALA A 88 -12.09 -0.20 -26.70
C ALA A 88 -13.47 -0.87 -26.73
N THR A 89 -14.48 -0.21 -26.16
CA THR A 89 -15.87 -0.71 -26.15
C THR A 89 -16.39 -0.90 -27.57
N ASN A 90 -16.18 0.07 -28.46
CA ASN A 90 -16.61 -0.02 -29.86
C ASN A 90 -15.94 -1.17 -30.64
N ARG A 91 -14.83 -1.71 -30.14
CA ARG A 91 -14.06 -2.79 -30.77
C ARG A 91 -14.12 -4.10 -29.99
N ASN A 92 -14.92 -4.16 -28.93
CA ASN A 92 -14.99 -5.30 -28.01
C ASN A 92 -13.60 -5.71 -27.46
N ILE A 93 -12.76 -4.71 -27.14
CA ILE A 93 -11.43 -4.94 -26.55
C ILE A 93 -11.56 -4.89 -25.04
N ARG A 94 -10.98 -5.89 -24.34
CA ARG A 94 -10.92 -5.91 -22.88
C ARG A 94 -10.17 -4.69 -22.37
N ILE A 95 -10.69 -4.05 -21.32
CA ILE A 95 -10.04 -2.93 -20.66
C ILE A 95 -9.46 -3.42 -19.34
N ILE A 96 -8.25 -2.98 -19.03
CA ILE A 96 -7.66 -3.08 -17.70
C ILE A 96 -7.21 -1.69 -17.24
N VAL A 97 -7.12 -1.47 -15.94
CA VAL A 97 -6.68 -0.20 -15.36
C VAL A 97 -5.42 -0.46 -14.54
N LYS A 98 -4.35 0.27 -14.84
CA LYS A 98 -3.09 0.20 -14.08
C LYS A 98 -2.81 1.54 -13.40
N GLY A 99 -2.55 1.49 -12.10
CA GLY A 99 -1.90 2.55 -11.33
C GLY A 99 -0.39 2.33 -11.31
N THR A 100 0.11 1.78 -10.19
CA THR A 100 1.50 1.33 -10.03
C THR A 100 1.77 -0.05 -10.66
N GLY A 101 0.84 -1.00 -10.52
CA GLY A 101 1.09 -2.41 -10.87
C GLY A 101 1.36 -3.32 -9.67
N GLN A 102 1.15 -2.82 -8.44
CA GLN A 102 1.32 -3.57 -7.18
C GLN A 102 0.15 -4.49 -6.81
N ASP A 103 -0.64 -4.94 -7.79
CA ASP A 103 -1.79 -5.81 -7.49
C ASP A 103 -1.35 -7.27 -7.29
N LEU A 104 -1.51 -7.75 -6.05
CA LEU A 104 -1.19 -9.13 -5.63
C LEU A 104 -2.02 -10.21 -6.32
N ASN A 105 -3.08 -9.84 -7.04
CA ASN A 105 -4.04 -10.75 -7.67
C ASN A 105 -4.10 -10.57 -9.20
N GLY A 106 -3.18 -9.80 -9.79
CA GLY A 106 -3.09 -9.58 -11.24
C GLY A 106 -4.23 -8.77 -11.86
N ARG A 107 -5.05 -8.05 -11.06
CA ARG A 107 -6.20 -7.27 -11.56
C ARG A 107 -5.81 -6.12 -12.50
N SER A 108 -4.57 -5.64 -12.41
CA SER A 108 -4.01 -4.62 -13.30
C SER A 108 -3.28 -5.21 -14.50
N SER A 109 -3.55 -6.46 -14.85
CA SER A 109 -2.97 -7.21 -15.98
C SER A 109 -4.07 -7.92 -16.77
N GLY A 110 -3.79 -8.26 -18.03
CA GLY A 110 -4.71 -9.01 -18.87
C GLY A 110 -4.22 -9.15 -20.31
N ALA A 111 -4.12 -10.40 -20.78
CA ALA A 111 -3.81 -10.69 -22.18
C ALA A 111 -4.84 -10.05 -23.12
N SER A 112 -4.39 -9.63 -24.29
CA SER A 112 -5.25 -9.11 -25.36
C SER A 112 -6.14 -7.95 -24.92
N SER A 113 -5.62 -7.10 -24.02
CA SER A 113 -6.35 -5.96 -23.45
C SER A 113 -5.70 -4.61 -23.78
N LEU A 114 -6.49 -3.55 -23.59
CA LEU A 114 -6.05 -2.17 -23.54
C LEU A 114 -5.89 -1.77 -22.07
N SER A 115 -4.68 -1.35 -21.69
CA SER A 115 -4.39 -0.77 -20.39
C SER A 115 -4.62 0.73 -20.39
N ILE A 116 -5.42 1.19 -19.43
CA ILE A 116 -5.53 2.60 -19.09
C ILE A 116 -4.57 2.87 -17.94
N TRP A 117 -3.44 3.54 -18.24
CA TRP A 117 -2.38 3.80 -17.28
C TRP A 117 -2.56 5.16 -16.59
N THR A 118 -3.07 5.09 -15.37
CA THR A 118 -3.53 6.23 -14.54
C THR A 118 -2.43 6.85 -13.67
N HIS A 119 -1.18 6.39 -13.79
CA HIS A 119 -0.04 6.87 -12.99
C HIS A 119 0.25 8.37 -13.14
N ASN A 120 -0.17 8.98 -14.25
CA ASN A 120 0.12 10.39 -14.53
C ASN A 120 -0.95 11.37 -14.03
N PHE A 121 -1.97 10.89 -13.32
CA PHE A 121 -2.89 11.75 -12.55
C PHE A 121 -2.21 12.25 -11.27
N ARG A 122 -1.31 13.23 -11.41
CA ARG A 122 -0.44 13.73 -10.33
C ARG A 122 -0.93 14.96 -9.58
N ASN A 123 -2.19 15.37 -9.80
CA ASN A 123 -2.75 16.57 -9.19
C ASN A 123 -2.77 16.46 -7.66
N LEU A 124 -2.44 17.54 -6.96
CA LEU A 124 -2.56 17.63 -5.50
C LEU A 124 -2.92 19.07 -5.14
N THR A 125 -4.13 19.27 -4.61
CA THR A 125 -4.64 20.58 -4.20
C THR A 125 -5.18 20.50 -2.78
N ARG A 126 -4.91 21.49 -1.94
CA ARG A 126 -5.53 21.61 -0.61
C ARG A 126 -6.70 22.58 -0.67
N ASN A 127 -7.83 22.21 -0.09
CA ASN A 127 -8.95 23.10 0.14
C ASN A 127 -9.29 23.09 1.63
N THR A 128 -9.06 24.21 2.32
CA THR A 128 -9.27 24.35 3.77
C THR A 128 -10.72 24.64 4.16
N ALA A 129 -11.56 24.96 3.18
CA ALA A 129 -12.94 25.38 3.38
C ALA A 129 -13.92 24.58 2.50
N TRP A 130 -13.60 23.32 2.22
CA TRP A 130 -14.42 22.48 1.36
C TRP A 130 -15.77 22.20 2.01
N ARG A 131 -16.85 22.25 1.22
CA ARG A 131 -18.20 21.96 1.69
C ARG A 131 -18.83 20.91 0.79
N ALA A 132 -19.42 19.89 1.42
CA ALA A 132 -20.26 18.96 0.71
C ALA A 132 -21.48 19.70 0.12
N ALA A 133 -21.91 19.31 -1.07
CA ALA A 133 -23.00 19.95 -1.82
C ALA A 133 -24.37 20.00 -1.09
N ASN A 134 -24.51 19.37 0.08
CA ASN A 134 -25.61 19.62 1.01
C ASN A 134 -25.18 20.66 2.05
N VAL A 135 -25.78 21.84 1.91
CA VAL A 135 -25.43 23.18 2.43
C VAL A 135 -25.31 23.30 3.96
N SER A 136 -25.67 22.27 4.73
CA SER A 136 -25.60 22.27 6.21
C SER A 136 -24.34 21.63 6.79
N SER A 137 -23.36 21.25 5.96
CA SER A 137 -22.12 20.62 6.45
C SER A 137 -21.09 21.66 6.88
N PRO A 138 -20.39 21.46 8.03
CA PRO A 138 -19.26 22.29 8.39
C PRO A 138 -18.20 22.20 7.30
N ALA A 139 -17.46 23.30 7.11
CA ALA A 139 -16.34 23.28 6.18
C ALA A 139 -15.27 22.30 6.69
N GLU A 140 -14.70 21.53 5.77
CA GLU A 140 -13.65 20.57 6.05
C GLU A 140 -12.36 20.97 5.32
N ASP A 141 -11.23 20.68 5.95
CA ASP A 141 -9.93 20.76 5.31
C ASP A 141 -9.65 19.44 4.60
N VAL A 142 -9.44 19.49 3.29
CA VAL A 142 -9.29 18.30 2.45
C VAL A 142 -8.14 18.47 1.47
N PHE A 143 -7.51 17.36 1.13
CA PHE A 143 -6.68 17.24 -0.05
C PHE A 143 -7.50 16.63 -1.18
N ILE A 144 -7.49 17.29 -2.32
CA ILE A 144 -7.98 16.78 -3.59
C ILE A 144 -6.77 16.18 -4.31
N VAL A 145 -6.79 14.87 -4.47
CA VAL A 145 -5.63 14.05 -4.84
C VAL A 145 -5.95 13.31 -6.13
N GLY A 146 -5.20 13.60 -7.18
CA GLY A 146 -5.16 12.74 -8.36
C GLY A 146 -4.69 11.35 -7.98
N PHE A 147 -5.02 10.34 -8.77
CA PHE A 147 -4.78 8.94 -8.39
C PHE A 147 -3.34 8.63 -7.91
N TRP A 148 -2.32 9.34 -8.41
CA TRP A 148 -0.91 9.23 -7.98
C TRP A 148 -0.23 10.59 -7.78
N PRO A 149 -0.37 11.24 -6.63
CA PRO A 149 0.30 12.52 -6.37
C PRO A 149 1.82 12.35 -6.30
N LYS A 150 2.59 13.40 -6.64
CA LYS A 150 4.02 13.44 -6.34
C LYS A 150 4.22 13.51 -4.81
N ILE A 151 4.80 12.47 -4.22
CA ILE A 151 5.21 12.48 -2.81
C ILE A 151 6.34 13.52 -2.64
N GLY A 152 6.20 14.46 -1.70
CA GLY A 152 7.25 15.41 -1.31
C GLY A 152 7.14 16.85 -1.85
N GLN A 153 6.12 17.19 -2.64
CA GLN A 153 5.88 18.60 -3.03
C GLN A 153 4.90 19.30 -2.08
N ARG A 154 5.23 20.54 -1.66
CA ARG A 154 4.26 21.40 -0.97
C ARG A 154 3.07 21.66 -1.91
N PRO A 155 1.82 21.50 -1.45
CA PRO A 155 0.65 21.73 -2.28
C PRO A 155 0.70 23.13 -2.88
N GLN A 156 0.62 23.23 -4.21
CA GLN A 156 0.39 24.51 -4.86
C GLN A 156 -1.07 24.89 -4.61
N ILE A 157 -1.30 26.02 -3.95
CA ILE A 157 -2.65 26.57 -3.78
C ILE A 157 -3.10 27.07 -5.16
N ARG A 158 -3.80 26.22 -5.91
CA ARG A 158 -4.56 26.64 -7.08
C ARG A 158 -6.03 26.60 -6.71
N ASP A 159 -6.62 27.77 -6.57
CA ASP A 159 -8.06 27.93 -6.55
C ASP A 159 -8.61 27.62 -7.95
N ARG A 160 -8.96 26.36 -8.18
CA ARG A 160 -9.72 25.95 -9.36
C ARG A 160 -11.15 25.79 -8.89
N SER A 161 -12.01 26.72 -9.29
CA SER A 161 -13.47 26.59 -9.25
C SER A 161 -13.90 25.45 -10.19
N ARG A 162 -13.74 24.19 -9.75
CA ARG A 162 -14.27 23.02 -10.44
C ARG A 162 -15.64 22.67 -9.82
N PRO A 163 -16.64 22.36 -10.65
CA PRO A 163 -18.01 22.03 -10.19
C PRO A 163 -18.04 20.87 -9.19
N GLU A 164 -18.82 21.10 -8.12
CA GLU A 164 -18.89 20.30 -6.89
C GLU A 164 -19.27 18.83 -7.12
N CYS A 165 -18.48 17.92 -6.51
CA CYS A 165 -18.83 16.52 -6.36
C CYS A 165 -19.75 16.33 -5.14
N ARG A 166 -20.75 15.45 -5.27
CA ARG A 166 -21.81 15.23 -4.26
C ARG A 166 -21.45 14.05 -3.35
N SER A 167 -21.03 14.32 -2.11
CA SER A 167 -20.86 13.28 -1.08
C SER A 167 -22.14 12.98 -0.30
N ARG A 168 -22.28 11.73 0.17
CA ARG A 168 -23.13 11.38 1.32
C ARG A 168 -22.22 11.06 2.51
N ARG A 169 -22.49 11.72 3.64
CA ARG A 169 -21.78 11.54 4.91
C ARG A 169 -21.96 10.09 5.40
N LEU A 170 -20.86 9.36 5.59
CA LEU A 170 -20.85 8.07 6.28
C LEU A 170 -20.31 8.28 7.70
N HIS A 171 -21.05 7.79 8.70
CA HIS A 171 -20.60 7.82 10.09
C HIS A 171 -19.44 6.84 10.31
N PRO A 172 -18.25 7.30 10.76
CA PRO A 172 -17.21 6.40 11.22
C PRO A 172 -17.54 5.92 12.63
N ARG A 173 -17.57 4.61 12.89
CA ARG A 173 -17.34 4.10 14.25
C ARG A 173 -15.88 4.38 14.59
N ARG A 174 -15.64 4.86 15.81
CA ARG A 174 -14.32 5.30 16.30
C ARG A 174 -13.28 4.19 16.08
N MET A 175 -12.22 4.53 15.36
CA MET A 175 -10.96 3.79 15.24
C MET A 175 -9.82 4.79 15.43
N PRO A 176 -8.62 4.37 15.88
CA PRO A 176 -7.60 5.31 16.33
C PRO A 176 -7.09 6.21 15.18
N GLN A 177 -7.10 7.51 15.49
CA GLN A 177 -6.55 8.74 14.88
C GLN A 177 -6.43 8.94 13.34
N SER A 178 -6.60 7.92 12.51
CA SER A 178 -6.79 8.02 11.07
C SER A 178 -7.31 6.69 10.57
N GLY A 179 -8.62 6.58 10.29
CA GLY A 179 -9.22 5.34 9.81
C GLY A 179 -8.56 4.78 8.54
N ILE A 180 -8.94 3.57 8.12
CA ILE A 180 -8.52 2.92 6.85
C ILE A 180 -8.57 3.95 5.72
N SER A 181 -7.71 3.92 4.70
CA SER A 181 -7.74 4.88 3.57
C SER A 181 -9.09 5.02 2.86
N SER A 182 -10.00 4.05 2.99
CA SER A 182 -11.41 4.10 2.55
C SER A 182 -12.36 4.82 3.52
N GLY A 183 -11.91 5.15 4.73
CA GLY A 183 -12.63 5.88 5.78
C GLY A 183 -12.55 7.41 5.66
N PRO A 184 -11.40 8.03 5.29
CA PRO A 184 -11.28 9.47 5.07
C PRO A 184 -11.48 9.90 3.61
N ALA A 185 -11.68 8.95 2.69
CA ALA A 185 -11.99 9.25 1.29
C ALA A 185 -13.46 9.67 1.15
N ASN A 186 -13.70 10.98 1.02
CA ASN A 186 -15.05 11.54 1.04
C ASN A 186 -15.76 11.45 -0.32
N ASP A 187 -15.03 11.45 -1.44
CA ASP A 187 -15.57 11.48 -2.81
C ASP A 187 -14.56 10.95 -3.86
N PHE A 188 -15.08 10.45 -4.99
CA PHE A 188 -14.33 10.02 -6.17
C PHE A 188 -14.88 10.63 -7.46
N CYS A 189 -13.99 10.97 -8.40
CA CYS A 189 -14.34 11.38 -9.76
C CYS A 189 -14.23 10.18 -10.73
N ASP A 190 -15.29 9.94 -11.50
CA ASP A 190 -15.33 8.94 -12.59
C ASP A 190 -15.28 9.63 -13.96
N ALA A 191 -14.39 9.16 -14.82
CA ALA A 191 -14.15 9.71 -16.14
C ALA A 191 -15.15 9.25 -17.22
N ASN A 192 -16.10 8.36 -16.92
CA ASN A 192 -16.95 7.75 -17.96
C ASN A 192 -17.92 8.73 -18.68
N ARG A 193 -17.98 10.02 -18.30
CA ARG A 193 -18.71 11.07 -19.03
C ARG A 193 -18.01 12.43 -18.90
N THR A 194 -18.07 13.24 -19.96
CA THR A 194 -17.58 14.64 -20.07
C THR A 194 -18.29 15.64 -19.13
N ARG A 195 -18.88 15.19 -18.01
CA ARG A 195 -19.53 16.05 -17.03
C ARG A 195 -18.92 15.85 -15.65
N PRO A 196 -18.64 16.94 -14.93
CA PRO A 196 -18.18 16.88 -13.54
C PRO A 196 -19.26 16.24 -12.66
N CYS A 197 -18.86 15.20 -11.92
CA CYS A 197 -19.54 14.56 -10.78
C CYS A 197 -21.08 14.64 -10.70
N ARG A 198 -21.80 14.45 -11.81
CA ARG A 198 -23.27 14.49 -11.80
C ARG A 198 -23.84 13.07 -11.66
N GLN A 199 -23.95 12.59 -10.43
CA GLN A 199 -24.89 11.58 -9.87
C GLN A 199 -25.30 10.33 -10.70
N ARG A 200 -24.61 9.98 -11.79
CA ARG A 200 -24.93 8.81 -12.62
C ARG A 200 -23.74 7.85 -12.74
N GLY A 201 -22.88 7.83 -11.72
CA GLY A 201 -21.86 6.80 -11.52
C GLY A 201 -22.32 5.80 -10.45
N PRO A 202 -21.55 4.72 -10.22
CA PRO A 202 -21.82 3.76 -9.14
C PRO A 202 -21.94 4.48 -7.79
N GLU A 203 -22.76 3.95 -6.89
CA GLU A 203 -22.93 4.51 -5.54
C GLU A 203 -21.56 4.65 -4.86
N PRO A 204 -21.21 5.79 -4.21
CA PRO A 204 -19.87 6.00 -3.63
C PRO A 204 -19.40 4.88 -2.70
N ARG A 205 -20.35 4.17 -2.06
CA ARG A 205 -20.08 2.98 -1.24
C ARG A 205 -19.39 1.85 -2.01
N LEU A 206 -19.68 1.69 -3.30
CA LEU A 206 -19.05 0.68 -4.16
C LEU A 206 -17.58 1.01 -4.47
N LEU A 207 -17.16 2.26 -4.30
CA LEU A 207 -15.76 2.67 -4.46
C LEU A 207 -14.97 2.58 -3.14
N LEU A 208 -15.68 2.52 -2.01
CA LEU A 208 -15.10 2.47 -0.67
C LEU A 208 -15.10 1.02 -0.14
N GLY A 209 -14.00 0.30 -0.39
CA GLY A 209 -13.75 -1.02 0.20
C GLY A 209 -14.28 -2.22 -0.59
N ALA A 210 -15.03 -2.03 -1.68
CA ALA A 210 -15.51 -3.15 -2.52
C ALA A 210 -14.47 -3.64 -3.55
N GLY A 211 -13.27 -3.07 -3.57
CA GLY A 211 -12.19 -3.42 -4.50
C GLY A 211 -12.15 -2.54 -5.77
N ALA A 212 -11.04 -2.64 -6.51
CA ALA A 212 -10.75 -1.79 -7.66
C ALA A 212 -11.10 -2.46 -9.00
N GLY A 213 -11.28 -1.64 -10.05
CA GLY A 213 -11.31 -2.07 -11.46
C GLY A 213 -12.67 -2.55 -12.00
N GLN A 214 -13.68 -2.73 -11.16
CA GLN A 214 -14.99 -3.26 -11.58
C GLN A 214 -16.04 -2.17 -11.87
N TYR A 215 -16.00 -1.07 -11.11
CA TYR A 215 -17.12 -0.12 -11.05
C TYR A 215 -16.88 1.15 -11.87
N SER A 216 -15.67 1.68 -11.86
CA SER A 216 -15.29 2.92 -12.56
C SER A 216 -13.76 3.05 -12.67
N VAL A 217 -13.32 4.03 -13.47
CA VAL A 217 -11.93 4.49 -13.48
C VAL A 217 -11.84 5.72 -12.60
N VAL A 218 -11.19 5.58 -11.45
CA VAL A 218 -10.96 6.69 -10.52
C VAL A 218 -9.82 7.56 -11.04
N THR A 219 -10.09 8.84 -11.26
CA THR A 219 -9.06 9.82 -11.68
C THR A 219 -8.60 10.72 -10.53
N GLU A 220 -9.48 10.95 -9.56
CA GLU A 220 -9.25 11.83 -8.42
C GLU A 220 -10.10 11.37 -7.23
N TYR A 221 -9.59 11.62 -6.02
CA TYR A 221 -10.28 11.36 -4.76
C TYR A 221 -9.96 12.45 -3.73
N MET A 222 -10.87 12.62 -2.76
CA MET A 222 -10.72 13.63 -1.70
C MET A 222 -10.40 12.97 -0.38
N ILE A 223 -9.29 13.34 0.26
CA ILE A 223 -8.87 12.85 1.57
C ILE A 223 -9.05 13.96 2.60
N LYS A 224 -9.71 13.67 3.72
CA LYS A 224 -9.76 14.59 4.85
C LYS A 224 -8.37 14.85 5.43
N HIS A 225 -8.01 16.12 5.57
CA HIS A 225 -6.75 16.54 6.16
C HIS A 225 -6.91 16.79 7.67
N HIS A 226 -5.96 16.26 8.45
CA HIS A 226 -5.82 16.52 9.87
C HIS A 226 -4.50 17.26 10.12
N PRO A 227 -4.43 18.20 11.07
CA PRO A 227 -3.18 18.87 11.42
C PRO A 227 -2.07 17.87 11.72
N ALA A 228 -0.84 18.18 11.28
CA ALA A 228 0.32 17.38 11.59
C ALA A 228 0.48 17.24 13.13
N PRO A 229 0.79 16.04 13.64
CA PRO A 229 1.04 15.86 15.06
C PRO A 229 2.31 16.59 15.48
N ARG A 230 2.37 17.03 16.74
CA ARG A 230 3.53 17.72 17.34
C ARG A 230 4.74 16.79 17.45
N ASN A 231 4.50 15.51 17.64
CA ASN A 231 5.51 14.46 17.70
C ASN A 231 4.89 13.10 17.40
N VAL A 232 5.75 12.15 17.03
CA VAL A 232 5.42 10.74 16.86
C VAL A 232 6.41 9.93 17.69
N ILE A 233 5.89 9.11 18.60
CA ILE A 233 6.67 8.17 19.38
C ILE A 233 6.63 6.84 18.66
N MET A 234 7.81 6.29 18.38
CA MET A 234 7.98 4.95 17.82
C MET A 234 8.57 4.05 18.90
N ALA A 235 8.04 2.86 19.08
CA ALA A 235 8.62 1.85 19.96
C ALA A 235 8.66 0.50 19.26
N SER A 236 9.68 -0.31 19.48
CA SER A 236 9.76 -1.67 18.98
C SER A 236 9.91 -2.65 20.12
N VAL A 237 9.18 -3.76 20.03
CA VAL A 237 9.35 -4.92 20.89
C VAL A 237 9.79 -6.09 20.05
N GLN A 238 10.91 -6.68 20.44
CA GLN A 238 11.39 -7.94 19.87
C GLN A 238 11.18 -9.04 20.90
N THR A 239 10.59 -10.17 20.48
CA THR A 239 10.49 -11.39 21.27
C THR A 239 11.09 -12.54 20.49
N LYS A 240 12.03 -13.29 21.09
CA LYS A 240 12.64 -14.48 20.48
C LYS A 240 12.71 -15.63 21.47
N SER A 241 12.69 -16.86 20.95
CA SER A 241 13.11 -18.04 21.72
C SER A 241 14.56 -17.88 22.17
N SER A 242 14.85 -18.15 23.43
CA SER A 242 16.22 -18.11 23.99
C SER A 242 16.94 -19.45 23.93
N GLY A 243 16.27 -20.52 23.46
CA GLY A 243 16.84 -21.87 23.41
C GLY A 243 16.24 -22.76 22.31
N ARG A 244 16.76 -23.99 22.23
CA ARG A 244 16.33 -25.02 21.26
C ARG A 244 15.40 -26.08 21.81
N MET A 245 15.05 -25.98 23.08
CA MET A 245 14.18 -26.97 23.72
C MET A 245 12.73 -26.73 23.31
N ASN A 246 11.94 -27.81 23.29
CA ASN A 246 10.49 -27.72 23.02
C ASN A 246 9.80 -26.71 23.95
N ALA A 247 10.23 -26.64 25.21
CA ALA A 247 9.73 -25.65 26.17
C ALA A 247 9.97 -24.19 25.73
N SER A 248 11.14 -23.87 25.15
CA SER A 248 11.44 -22.53 24.62
C SER A 248 10.60 -22.21 23.38
N MET A 249 10.33 -23.22 22.54
CA MET A 249 9.45 -23.06 21.38
C MET A 249 8.00 -22.80 21.80
N GLU A 250 7.45 -23.61 22.71
CA GLU A 250 6.11 -23.42 23.29
C GLU A 250 5.98 -22.06 23.98
N ALA A 251 6.99 -21.65 24.75
CA ALA A 251 7.02 -20.34 25.37
C ALA A 251 6.99 -19.20 24.33
N SER A 252 7.67 -19.35 23.19
CA SER A 252 7.63 -18.36 22.10
C SER A 252 6.23 -18.24 21.45
N TRP A 253 5.50 -19.35 21.29
CA TRP A 253 4.11 -19.34 20.82
C TRP A 253 3.18 -18.68 21.83
N SER A 254 3.30 -19.03 23.11
CA SER A 254 2.52 -18.43 24.20
C SER A 254 2.76 -16.91 24.31
N ALA A 255 4.01 -16.48 24.13
CA ALA A 255 4.35 -15.06 24.14
C ALA A 255 3.67 -14.29 23.00
N ILE A 256 3.62 -14.87 21.80
CA ILE A 256 2.95 -14.24 20.66
C ILE A 256 1.43 -14.23 20.84
N ALA A 257 0.85 -15.30 21.36
CA ALA A 257 -0.57 -15.34 21.69
C ALA A 257 -0.94 -14.23 22.69
N THR A 258 -0.09 -13.99 23.69
CA THR A 258 -0.24 -12.90 24.66
C THR A 258 -0.15 -11.52 24.00
N TRP A 259 0.76 -11.32 23.04
CA TRP A 259 0.85 -10.07 22.27
C TRP A 259 -0.35 -9.83 21.36
N LEU A 260 -0.91 -10.89 20.78
CA LEU A 260 -2.07 -10.80 19.89
C LEU A 260 -3.36 -10.56 20.68
N SER A 261 -3.52 -11.18 21.85
CA SER A 261 -4.70 -10.99 22.70
C SER A 261 -4.79 -9.58 23.28
N ALA A 262 -3.65 -8.91 23.48
CA ALA A 262 -3.60 -7.52 23.97
C ALA A 262 -3.80 -6.46 22.87
N LEU A 263 -3.90 -6.84 21.59
CA LEU A 263 -4.04 -5.88 20.49
C LEU A 263 -5.27 -4.97 20.61
N PRO A 264 -6.48 -5.46 20.96
CA PRO A 264 -7.66 -4.60 21.05
C PRO A 264 -7.47 -3.45 22.05
N ASP A 265 -6.97 -3.75 23.25
CA ASP A 265 -6.75 -2.75 24.30
C ASP A 265 -5.71 -1.71 23.91
N LEU A 266 -4.63 -2.14 23.22
CA LEU A 266 -3.60 -1.22 22.72
C LEU A 266 -4.14 -0.30 21.61
N ILE A 267 -4.95 -0.84 20.70
CA ILE A 267 -5.59 -0.07 19.60
C ILE A 267 -6.58 0.94 20.18
N ASP A 268 -7.39 0.53 21.15
CA ASP A 268 -8.36 1.39 21.84
C ASP A 268 -7.67 2.49 22.66
N ALA A 269 -6.48 2.21 23.20
CA ALA A 269 -5.62 3.20 23.85
C ALA A 269 -4.92 4.17 22.86
N GLY A 270 -5.14 4.01 21.55
CA GLY A 270 -4.61 4.89 20.52
C GLY A 270 -3.24 4.49 19.96
N LEU A 271 -2.78 3.28 20.27
CA LEU A 271 -1.52 2.74 19.75
C LEU A 271 -1.75 2.02 18.42
N ALA A 272 -1.10 2.47 17.37
CA ALA A 272 -1.03 1.75 16.12
C ALA A 272 0.19 0.83 16.11
N SER A 273 0.12 -0.31 15.43
CA SER A 273 1.25 -1.25 15.37
C SER A 273 1.28 -2.07 14.09
N ALA A 274 2.48 -2.55 13.76
CA ALA A 274 2.74 -3.55 12.74
C ALA A 274 3.71 -4.59 13.30
N ALA A 275 3.55 -5.85 12.92
CA ALA A 275 4.42 -6.92 13.42
C ALA A 275 4.88 -7.83 12.28
N THR A 276 6.14 -8.22 12.36
CA THR A 276 6.72 -9.32 11.59
C THR A 276 6.85 -10.52 12.51
N VAL A 277 6.27 -11.64 12.12
CA VAL A 277 6.30 -12.90 12.87
C VAL A 277 6.84 -13.97 11.94
N ALA A 278 7.91 -14.65 12.35
CA ALA A 278 8.58 -15.64 11.51
C ALA A 278 9.08 -16.83 12.34
N ALA A 279 8.95 -18.03 11.79
CA ALA A 279 9.19 -19.28 12.50
C ALA A 279 10.42 -20.04 11.94
N GLY A 280 11.13 -20.72 12.84
CA GLY A 280 12.23 -21.61 12.49
C GLY A 280 13.30 -20.94 11.63
N SER A 281 13.77 -21.65 10.60
CA SER A 281 14.84 -21.16 9.71
C SER A 281 14.47 -19.92 8.87
N THR A 282 13.19 -19.53 8.83
CA THR A 282 12.76 -18.30 8.14
C THR A 282 12.96 -17.07 9.02
N ALA A 283 13.00 -17.21 10.34
CA ALA A 283 13.08 -16.07 11.26
C ALA A 283 14.31 -15.17 11.02
N PRO A 284 15.54 -15.70 10.85
CA PRO A 284 16.70 -14.85 10.58
C PRO A 284 16.63 -14.08 9.25
N LYS A 285 15.81 -14.52 8.29
CA LYS A 285 15.64 -13.81 7.00
C LYS A 285 14.86 -12.50 7.16
N PHE A 286 13.93 -12.47 8.11
CA PHE A 286 13.12 -11.28 8.40
C PHE A 286 13.70 -10.46 9.55
N LEU A 287 14.40 -11.12 10.48
CA LEU A 287 14.92 -10.55 11.71
C LEU A 287 16.40 -10.94 11.88
N PRO A 288 17.31 -10.30 11.13
CA PRO A 288 18.72 -10.69 11.08
C PRO A 288 19.43 -10.60 12.43
N GLU A 289 19.00 -9.69 13.32
CA GLU A 289 19.47 -9.51 14.70
C GLU A 289 19.18 -10.74 15.62
N ILE A 290 18.38 -11.68 15.15
CA ILE A 290 17.95 -12.87 15.89
C ILE A 290 18.79 -14.11 15.53
N SER A 291 19.75 -13.95 14.61
CA SER A 291 20.67 -15.02 14.22
C SER A 291 21.40 -15.58 15.44
N VAL A 292 21.21 -16.88 15.70
CA VAL A 292 21.84 -17.58 16.82
C VAL A 292 23.21 -18.07 16.33
N SER A 293 24.29 -17.72 17.03
CA SER A 293 25.67 -18.06 16.63
C SER A 293 25.96 -19.57 16.55
N ASN A 294 25.07 -20.41 17.08
CA ASN A 294 25.34 -21.83 17.35
C ASN A 294 24.40 -22.80 16.60
N GLY A 295 23.87 -22.45 15.41
CA GLY A 295 23.04 -23.32 14.54
C GLY A 295 21.62 -22.78 14.23
N PRO A 296 20.70 -23.58 13.66
CA PRO A 296 19.41 -23.07 13.18
C PRO A 296 18.53 -22.52 14.32
N PHE A 297 17.83 -21.42 14.05
CA PHE A 297 16.82 -20.87 14.95
C PHE A 297 15.61 -21.80 15.02
N THR A 298 15.08 -21.99 16.23
CA THR A 298 13.90 -22.82 16.49
C THR A 298 12.89 -22.05 17.34
N GLY A 299 11.61 -22.24 17.08
CA GLY A 299 10.52 -21.47 17.68
C GLY A 299 10.08 -20.31 16.78
N ILE A 300 9.49 -19.27 17.37
CA ILE A 300 9.07 -18.07 16.64
C ILE A 300 9.80 -16.84 17.16
N ALA A 301 10.11 -15.95 16.23
CA ALA A 301 10.51 -14.60 16.52
C ALA A 301 9.43 -13.61 16.09
N LEU A 302 9.23 -12.59 16.92
CA LEU A 302 8.36 -11.46 16.66
C LEU A 302 9.18 -10.17 16.76
N ASN A 303 9.00 -9.28 15.79
CA ASN A 303 9.38 -7.88 15.90
C ASN A 303 8.15 -7.05 15.64
N ARG A 304 7.71 -6.29 16.64
CA ARG A 304 6.55 -5.43 16.55
C ARG A 304 6.98 -4.00 16.73
N VAL A 305 6.56 -3.16 15.80
CA VAL A 305 6.73 -1.71 15.88
C VAL A 305 5.39 -1.10 16.25
N PHE A 306 5.42 -0.17 17.19
CA PHE A 306 4.31 0.62 17.67
C PHE A 306 4.56 2.08 17.33
N TRP A 307 3.48 2.82 17.09
CA TRP A 307 3.54 4.26 16.96
C TRP A 307 2.30 4.94 17.53
N ALA A 308 2.53 6.10 18.13
CA ALA A 308 1.49 6.97 18.65
C ALA A 308 1.88 8.44 18.44
N SER A 309 0.90 9.28 18.20
CA SER A 309 1.08 10.71 17.93
C SER A 309 0.67 11.56 19.13
N ASN A 310 1.29 12.74 19.29
CA ASN A 310 0.97 13.69 20.37
C ASN A 310 1.07 13.08 21.79
N THR A 311 2.08 12.25 22.03
CA THR A 311 2.25 11.51 23.30
C THR A 311 3.72 11.48 23.73
N THR A 312 4.04 10.91 24.90
CA THR A 312 5.42 10.77 25.41
C THR A 312 5.91 9.33 25.33
N PRO A 313 7.23 9.10 25.31
CA PRO A 313 7.81 7.75 25.45
C PRO A 313 7.26 7.00 26.67
N ASP A 314 7.24 7.64 27.83
CA ASP A 314 6.75 7.05 29.09
C ASP A 314 5.30 6.60 29.01
N ALA A 315 4.45 7.34 28.29
CA ALA A 315 3.05 6.96 28.10
C ALA A 315 2.90 5.74 27.20
N VAL A 316 3.71 5.63 26.13
CA VAL A 316 3.74 4.43 25.27
C VAL A 316 4.29 3.24 26.04
N GLU A 317 5.35 3.44 26.81
CA GLU A 317 5.92 2.42 27.67
C GLU A 317 4.88 1.93 28.69
N ALA A 318 4.19 2.83 29.41
CA ALA A 318 3.16 2.48 30.37
C ALA A 318 2.02 1.62 29.79
N LEU A 319 1.69 1.78 28.50
CA LEU A 319 0.69 0.94 27.81
C LEU A 319 1.21 -0.47 27.51
N VAL A 320 2.50 -0.60 27.22
CA VAL A 320 3.14 -1.86 26.80
C VAL A 320 3.67 -2.66 28.00
N GLN A 321 4.06 -1.98 29.08
CA GLN A 321 4.63 -2.57 30.30
C GLN A 321 3.79 -3.67 30.95
N PRO A 322 2.44 -3.58 31.04
CA PRO A 322 1.63 -4.67 31.59
C PRO A 322 1.76 -5.98 30.80
N ILE A 323 1.96 -5.88 29.49
CA ILE A 323 2.14 -7.05 28.61
C ILE A 323 3.54 -7.61 28.79
N LEU A 324 4.57 -6.75 28.82
CA LEU A 324 5.95 -7.15 29.09
C LEU A 324 6.07 -7.86 30.43
N SER A 325 5.44 -7.33 31.48
CA SER A 325 5.42 -7.93 32.81
C SER A 325 4.79 -9.33 32.80
N LYS A 326 3.67 -9.52 32.08
CA LYS A 326 3.04 -10.85 31.91
C LYS A 326 3.96 -11.83 31.19
N LEU A 327 4.67 -11.39 30.16
CA LEU A 327 5.61 -12.22 29.40
C LEU A 327 6.81 -12.64 30.25
N LEU A 328 7.37 -11.72 31.04
CA LEU A 328 8.47 -11.99 31.95
C LEU A 328 8.02 -12.92 33.09
N ALA A 329 6.81 -12.76 33.63
CA ALA A 329 6.27 -13.61 34.69
C ALA A 329 5.99 -15.05 34.24
N THR A 330 5.65 -15.26 32.97
CA THR A 330 5.42 -16.60 32.39
C THR A 330 6.73 -17.36 32.12
N ASN A 331 7.87 -16.68 32.23
CA ASN A 331 9.22 -17.22 32.04
C ASN A 331 9.71 -17.85 33.37
N THR A 332 9.03 -18.90 33.84
CA THR A 332 9.25 -19.49 35.18
C THR A 332 10.63 -20.13 35.37
N ASN A 333 11.40 -20.31 34.29
CA ASN A 333 12.84 -20.52 34.31
C ASN A 333 13.45 -19.52 33.32
N ASN A 334 14.45 -18.76 33.77
CA ASN A 334 15.04 -17.56 33.15
C ASN A 334 15.69 -17.73 31.75
N THR A 335 15.22 -18.70 30.94
CA THR A 335 15.86 -19.23 29.74
C THR A 335 14.89 -19.65 28.63
N SER A 336 13.59 -19.29 28.65
CA SER A 336 12.65 -19.73 27.60
C SER A 336 12.41 -18.72 26.47
N THR A 337 12.27 -17.42 26.76
CA THR A 337 12.17 -16.34 25.77
C THR A 337 12.94 -15.09 26.19
N ASN A 338 13.46 -14.34 25.21
CA ASN A 338 14.08 -13.04 25.39
C ASN A 338 13.19 -11.97 24.76
N THR A 339 12.74 -10.99 25.56
CA THR A 339 11.96 -9.85 25.07
C THR A 339 12.66 -8.54 25.42
N SER A 340 12.79 -7.64 24.45
CA SER A 340 13.37 -6.30 24.64
C SER A 340 12.47 -5.23 24.04
N LEU A 341 12.38 -4.08 24.73
CA LEU A 341 11.69 -2.88 24.28
C LEU A 341 12.74 -1.81 23.93
N ILE A 342 12.61 -1.19 22.77
CA ILE A 342 13.40 -0.04 22.36
C ILE A 342 12.42 1.07 21.95
N SER A 343 12.52 2.25 22.54
CA SER A 343 11.65 3.39 22.22
C SER A 343 12.44 4.60 21.77
N THR A 344 11.98 5.26 20.71
CA THR A 344 12.58 6.48 20.15
C THR A 344 11.49 7.51 19.86
N SER A 345 11.73 8.76 20.26
CA SER A 345 10.86 9.89 19.93
C SER A 345 11.33 10.58 18.67
N MET A 346 10.41 10.84 17.74
CA MET A 346 10.64 11.69 16.56
C MET A 346 9.80 12.97 16.68
N THR A 347 10.46 14.12 16.64
CA THR A 347 9.82 15.43 16.57
C THR A 347 9.70 15.86 15.11
N THR A 348 8.52 16.35 14.74
CA THR A 348 8.17 16.77 13.37
C THR A 348 8.64 18.18 13.03
#